data_AF-A0A957LCB7-F1
#
_entry.id   AF-A0A957LCB7-F1
#
_cell.length_a   1.000
_cell.length_b   1.000
_cell.length_c   1.000
_cell.angle_alpha   90.00
_cell.angle_beta   90.00
_cell.angle_gamma   90.00
#
_symmetry.space_group_name_H-M   'P 1'
#
loop_
_entity.id
_entity.type
_entity.pdbx_description
1 polymer ?
#
loop_
_entity_poly.entity_id
_entity_poly.type
_entity_poly.pdbx_seq_one_letter_code
_entity_poly.pdbx_strand_id
1 'polypeptide(L)'
;MKPNFEQYRAHIQQLVQAALQAADPYQAMCRYLARSAATLQVGSHRFDLNDGRVFVVATGKAAVPMAHAAADVLGEFLQQGIAITKKGSDTAALVNLEQMAVYEAAHPVSDASSVEATTAALELLEQTTAADLVLF
;
A
#
# COMPACT_ATOMS: atom_id res chain seq x y z
N MET A 1 32.07 28.72 19.86
CA MET A 1 30.74 29.17 19.38
C MET A 1 29.69 28.39 20.17
N LYS A 2 28.89 29.04 21.02
CA LYS A 2 27.79 28.37 21.75
C LYS A 2 26.61 28.21 20.79
N PRO A 3 25.94 27.05 20.70
CA PRO A 3 24.74 26.91 19.89
C PRO A 3 23.68 27.92 20.37
N ASN A 4 23.08 28.69 19.45
CA ASN A 4 21.90 29.48 19.77
C ASN A 4 20.70 28.53 19.85
N PHE A 5 20.11 28.41 21.04
CA PHE A 5 19.01 27.50 21.33
C PHE A 5 17.63 28.14 21.12
N GLU A 6 17.49 29.39 20.71
CA GLU A 6 16.17 30.05 20.59
C GLU A 6 15.15 29.30 19.70
N GLN A 7 15.64 28.48 18.76
CA GLN A 7 14.80 27.76 17.79
C GLN A 7 14.83 26.22 17.96
N TYR A 8 15.34 25.68 19.08
CA TYR A 8 15.49 24.21 19.24
C TYR A 8 14.18 23.45 19.01
N ARG A 9 13.05 24.01 19.44
CA ARG A 9 11.73 23.39 19.27
C ARG A 9 11.36 23.26 17.81
N ALA A 10 11.60 24.30 17.01
CA ALA A 10 11.34 24.30 15.58
C ALA A 10 12.24 23.29 14.86
N HIS A 11 13.54 23.24 15.19
CA HIS A 11 14.46 22.26 14.60
C HIS A 11 14.07 20.81 14.94
N ILE A 12 13.69 20.53 16.20
CA ILE A 12 13.21 19.20 16.59
C ILE A 12 11.93 18.84 15.84
N GLN A 13 10.99 19.78 15.72
CA GLN A 13 9.74 19.56 14.97
C GLN A 13 10.03 19.25 13.50
N GLN A 14 10.97 19.94 12.86
CA GLN A 14 11.39 19.65 11.49
C GLN A 14 11.98 18.23 11.35
N LEU A 15 12.84 17.82 12.29
CA LEU A 15 13.42 16.47 12.29
C LEU A 15 12.36 15.38 12.49
N VAL A 16 11.43 15.58 13.44
CA VAL A 16 10.32 14.64 13.66
C VAL A 16 9.43 14.57 12.42
N GLN A 17 9.08 15.72 11.83
CA GLN A 17 8.24 15.76 10.64
C GLN A 17 8.91 15.06 9.45
N ALA A 18 10.20 15.30 9.23
CA ALA A 18 10.96 14.62 8.20
C ALA A 18 11.02 13.10 8.43
N ALA A 19 11.19 12.66 9.68
CA ALA A 19 11.17 11.24 10.02
C ALA A 19 9.80 10.60 9.77
N LEU A 20 8.71 11.29 10.13
CA LEU A 20 7.34 10.83 9.87
C LEU A 20 7.06 10.75 8.36
N GLN A 21 7.46 11.76 7.58
CA GLN A 21 7.30 11.75 6.12
C GLN A 21 8.14 10.66 5.44
N ALA A 22 9.33 10.40 5.97
CA ALA A 22 10.17 9.30 5.49
C ALA A 22 9.53 7.93 5.79
N ALA A 23 8.84 7.80 6.92
CA ALA A 23 8.15 6.57 7.33
C ALA A 23 6.70 6.45 6.81
N ASP A 24 6.17 7.49 6.15
CA ASP A 24 4.81 7.48 5.63
C ASP A 24 4.65 6.38 4.56
N PRO A 25 3.68 5.45 4.69
CA PRO A 25 3.56 4.32 3.79
C PRO A 25 3.25 4.70 2.35
N TYR A 26 2.42 5.73 2.12
CA TYR A 26 2.07 6.17 0.78
C TYR A 26 3.31 6.78 0.10
N GLN A 27 4.01 7.68 0.79
CA GLN A 27 5.25 8.28 0.28
C GLN A 27 6.35 7.23 0.07
N ALA A 28 6.41 6.19 0.92
CA ALA A 28 7.32 5.07 0.71
C ALA A 28 7.03 4.32 -0.60
N MET A 29 5.76 4.04 -0.88
CA MET A 29 5.35 3.43 -2.15
C MET A 29 5.73 4.32 -3.34
N CYS A 30 5.42 5.62 -3.32
CA CYS A 30 5.76 6.52 -4.43
C CYS A 30 7.28 6.64 -4.72
N ARG A 31 8.16 6.32 -3.76
CA ARG A 31 9.62 6.31 -3.98
C ARG A 31 10.10 5.07 -4.72
N TYR A 32 9.40 3.95 -4.58
CA TYR A 32 9.83 2.66 -5.11
C TYR A 32 8.91 2.12 -6.21
N LEU A 33 7.72 2.68 -6.36
CA LEU A 33 6.73 2.28 -7.36
C LEU A 33 6.45 3.47 -8.28
N ALA A 34 6.75 3.30 -9.57
CA ALA A 34 6.47 4.30 -10.59
C ALA A 34 6.05 3.63 -11.89
N ARG A 35 5.17 4.26 -12.66
CA ARG A 35 4.72 3.76 -13.95
C ARG A 35 5.02 4.77 -15.04
N SER A 36 5.51 4.28 -16.18
CA SER A 36 5.60 5.04 -17.42
C SER A 36 4.96 4.24 -18.55
N ALA A 37 3.83 4.72 -19.06
CA ALA A 37 2.97 3.98 -19.97
C ALA A 37 2.65 2.57 -19.42
N ALA A 38 3.04 1.51 -20.13
CA ALA A 38 2.83 0.13 -19.72
C ALA A 38 4.02 -0.47 -18.95
N THR A 39 5.04 0.31 -18.61
CA THR A 39 6.17 -0.20 -17.81
C THR A 39 6.02 0.20 -16.36
N LEU A 40 5.95 -0.78 -15.46
CA LEU A 40 6.01 -0.58 -14.01
C LEU A 40 7.45 -0.77 -13.52
N GLN A 41 7.94 0.22 -12.78
CA GLN A 41 9.19 0.18 -12.04
C GLN A 41 8.89 -0.14 -10.57
N VAL A 42 9.50 -1.20 -10.05
CA VAL A 42 9.48 -1.58 -8.62
C VAL A 42 10.92 -1.64 -8.12
N GLY A 43 11.38 -0.59 -7.43
CA GLY A 43 12.78 -0.46 -7.03
C GLY A 43 13.71 -0.51 -8.24
N SER A 44 14.52 -1.55 -8.37
CA SER A 44 15.38 -1.80 -9.53
C SER A 44 14.75 -2.67 -10.63
N HIS A 45 13.57 -3.25 -10.38
CA HIS A 45 12.91 -4.19 -11.28
C HIS A 45 11.93 -3.48 -12.21
N ARG A 46 11.77 -4.03 -13.43
CA ARG A 46 10.84 -3.54 -14.44
C ARG A 46 9.93 -4.66 -14.91
N PHE A 47 8.66 -4.33 -15.08
CA PHE A 47 7.62 -5.24 -15.56
C PHE A 47 6.87 -4.56 -16.70
N ASP A 48 6.59 -5.30 -17.78
CA ASP A 48 5.66 -4.87 -18.83
C ASP A 48 4.24 -5.28 -18.41
N LEU A 49 3.36 -4.30 -18.23
CA LEU A 49 1.99 -4.49 -17.78
C LEU A 49 1.07 -4.99 -18.90
N ASN A 50 1.58 -5.15 -20.13
CA ASN A 50 0.84 -5.83 -21.20
C ASN A 50 1.01 -7.36 -21.16
N ASP A 51 1.98 -7.88 -20.41
CA ASP A 51 2.26 -9.33 -20.36
C ASP A 51 1.14 -10.11 -19.65
N GLY A 52 0.38 -9.46 -18.78
CA GLY A 52 -0.73 -10.05 -18.03
C GLY A 52 -1.49 -9.02 -17.20
N ARG A 53 -2.48 -9.50 -16.44
CA ARG A 53 -3.29 -8.63 -15.56
C ARG A 53 -2.52 -8.32 -14.28
N VAL A 54 -2.82 -7.18 -13.67
CA VAL A 54 -2.13 -6.73 -12.46
C VAL A 54 -3.07 -6.76 -11.27
N PHE A 55 -2.66 -7.43 -10.21
CA PHE A 55 -3.40 -7.53 -8.96
C PHE A 55 -2.61 -6.91 -7.81
N VAL A 56 -3.33 -6.37 -6.82
CA VAL A 56 -2.73 -5.84 -5.58
C VAL A 56 -3.27 -6.62 -4.39
N VAL A 57 -2.39 -7.10 -3.52
CA VAL A 57 -2.77 -7.71 -2.25
C VAL A 57 -1.96 -7.02 -1.15
N ALA A 58 -2.61 -6.25 -0.29
CA ALA A 58 -1.93 -5.56 0.81
C ALA A 58 -2.43 -6.08 2.16
N THR A 59 -1.53 -6.26 3.12
CA THR A 59 -1.89 -6.70 4.47
C THR A 59 -1.12 -5.95 5.55
N GLY A 60 -1.79 -5.69 6.68
CA GLY A 60 -1.22 -5.01 7.85
C GLY A 60 -1.81 -3.63 8.13
N LYS A 61 -1.28 -2.96 9.15
CA LYS A 61 -1.80 -1.64 9.60
C LYS A 61 -1.69 -0.55 8.52
N ALA A 62 -0.68 -0.66 7.65
CA ALA A 62 -0.44 0.25 6.54
C ALA A 62 -1.00 -0.26 5.20
N ALA A 63 -1.75 -1.36 5.19
CA ALA A 63 -2.25 -1.98 3.96
C ALA A 63 -3.03 -0.99 3.09
N VAL A 64 -3.95 -0.24 3.70
CA VAL A 64 -4.82 0.67 2.95
C VAL A 64 -4.05 1.82 2.28
N PRO A 65 -3.21 2.61 2.98
CA PRO A 65 -2.42 3.64 2.31
C PRO A 65 -1.40 3.09 1.31
N MET A 66 -0.85 1.88 1.52
CA MET A 66 0.04 1.24 0.53
C MET A 66 -0.72 0.80 -0.73
N ALA A 67 -1.88 0.17 -0.56
CA ALA A 67 -2.75 -0.23 -1.66
C ALA A 67 -3.27 0.99 -2.43
N HIS A 68 -3.60 2.07 -1.74
CA HIS A 68 -3.97 3.34 -2.36
C HIS A 68 -2.87 3.87 -3.28
N ALA A 69 -1.63 3.96 -2.79
CA ALA A 69 -0.50 4.39 -3.60
C ALA A 69 -0.25 3.47 -4.80
N ALA A 70 -0.39 2.16 -4.62
CA ALA A 70 -0.27 1.20 -5.72
C ALA A 70 -1.34 1.42 -6.78
N ALA A 71 -2.59 1.61 -6.37
CA ALA A 71 -3.70 1.84 -7.28
C ALA A 71 -3.55 3.16 -8.06
N ASP A 72 -3.12 4.24 -7.40
CA ASP A 72 -2.82 5.51 -8.05
C ASP A 72 -1.75 5.36 -9.14
N VAL A 73 -0.68 4.59 -8.87
CA VAL A 73 0.41 4.38 -9.83
C VAL A 73 -0.03 3.48 -10.98
N LEU A 74 -0.78 2.41 -10.69
CA LEU A 74 -1.23 1.44 -11.70
C LEU A 74 -2.31 2.00 -12.61
N GLY A 75 -3.24 2.81 -12.09
CA GLY A 75 -4.35 3.38 -12.84
C GLY A 75 -5.16 2.29 -13.56
N GLU A 76 -5.35 2.46 -14.87
CA GLU A 76 -6.11 1.50 -15.70
C GLU A 76 -5.56 0.07 -15.74
N PHE A 77 -4.29 -0.15 -15.35
CA PHE A 77 -3.70 -1.48 -15.35
C PHE A 77 -4.09 -2.32 -14.13
N LEU A 78 -4.64 -1.71 -13.06
CA LEU A 78 -5.12 -2.45 -11.90
C LEU A 78 -6.39 -3.22 -12.26
N GLN A 79 -6.29 -4.55 -12.30
CA GLN A 79 -7.42 -5.43 -12.55
C GLN A 79 -8.34 -5.49 -11.32
N GLN A 80 -7.79 -5.94 -10.19
CA GLN A 80 -8.48 -6.12 -8.92
C GLN A 80 -7.47 -6.14 -7.79
N GLY A 81 -7.94 -5.99 -6.56
CA GLY A 81 -7.17 -6.45 -5.43
C GLY A 81 -7.87 -6.29 -4.09
N ILE A 82 -7.09 -6.47 -3.05
CA ILE A 82 -7.58 -6.54 -1.67
C ILE A 82 -6.60 -5.88 -0.70
N ALA A 83 -7.12 -5.14 0.27
CA ALA A 83 -6.36 -4.60 1.38
C ALA A 83 -6.95 -5.10 2.71
N ILE A 84 -6.16 -5.83 3.49
CA ILE A 84 -6.55 -6.35 4.81
C ILE A 84 -5.87 -5.50 5.89
N THR A 85 -6.66 -4.77 6.67
CA THR A 85 -6.15 -3.92 7.75
C THR A 85 -6.78 -4.25 9.10
N LYS A 86 -6.36 -3.57 10.16
CA LYS A 86 -6.93 -3.77 11.50
C LYS A 86 -8.35 -3.21 11.56
N LYS A 87 -9.21 -3.79 12.41
CA LYS A 87 -10.50 -3.18 12.77
C LYS A 87 -10.37 -1.76 13.33
N GLY A 88 -11.34 -0.92 12.99
CA GLY A 88 -11.40 0.49 13.38
C GLY A 88 -10.20 1.27 12.84
N SER A 89 -9.76 0.98 11.61
CA SER A 89 -8.73 1.78 10.96
C SER A 89 -9.37 3.00 10.33
N ASP A 90 -8.96 4.20 10.75
CA ASP A 90 -9.40 5.46 10.13
C ASP A 90 -9.02 5.52 8.63
N THR A 91 -8.05 4.71 8.22
CA THR A 91 -7.60 4.62 6.83
C THR A 91 -8.52 3.80 5.95
N ALA A 92 -9.46 3.01 6.50
CA ALA A 92 -10.28 2.09 5.69
C ALA A 92 -11.08 2.82 4.60
N ALA A 93 -11.48 4.07 4.85
CA ALA A 93 -12.19 4.92 3.89
C ALA A 93 -11.29 5.62 2.86
N LEU A 94 -9.95 5.51 2.96
CA LEU A 94 -9.02 6.19 2.04
C LEU A 94 -9.03 5.57 0.64
N VAL A 95 -9.41 4.31 0.52
CA VAL A 95 -9.51 3.62 -0.78
C VAL A 95 -10.99 3.47 -1.09
N ASN A 96 -11.48 4.31 -2.00
CA ASN A 96 -12.81 4.17 -2.60
C ASN A 96 -12.66 3.93 -4.10
N LEU A 97 -12.03 2.81 -4.44
CA LEU A 97 -11.81 2.39 -5.83
C LEU A 97 -12.60 1.12 -6.09
N GLU A 98 -13.34 1.08 -7.19
CA GLU A 98 -14.18 -0.07 -7.54
C GLU A 98 -13.37 -1.38 -7.66
N GLN A 99 -12.09 -1.29 -8.04
CA GLN A 99 -11.21 -2.46 -8.15
C GLN A 99 -10.61 -2.91 -6.80
N MET A 100 -10.80 -2.17 -5.71
CA MET A 100 -10.20 -2.45 -4.40
C MET A 100 -11.21 -2.81 -3.33
N ALA A 101 -11.14 -4.06 -2.84
CA ALA A 101 -11.86 -4.47 -1.65
C ALA A 101 -11.02 -4.23 -0.38
N VAL A 102 -11.60 -3.56 0.62
CA VAL A 102 -10.96 -3.35 1.93
C VAL A 102 -11.63 -4.22 2.98
N TYR A 103 -10.84 -5.03 3.68
CA TYR A 103 -11.28 -5.86 4.79
C TYR A 103 -10.64 -5.40 6.09
N GLU A 104 -11.44 -5.38 7.15
CA GLU A 104 -10.98 -5.11 8.50
C GLU A 104 -10.97 -6.40 9.33
N ALA A 105 -9.79 -6.80 9.78
CA ALA A 105 -9.55 -8.02 10.53
C ALA A 105 -9.07 -7.75 11.96
N ALA A 106 -9.27 -8.70 12.86
CA ALA A 106 -8.83 -8.58 14.25
C ALA A 106 -7.29 -8.61 14.40
N HIS A 107 -6.81 -7.85 15.38
CA HIS A 107 -5.42 -7.75 15.80
C HIS A 107 -5.37 -7.31 17.28
N PRO A 108 -4.48 -7.82 18.14
CA PRO A 108 -3.34 -8.69 17.83
C PRO A 108 -3.68 -10.18 17.73
N VAL A 109 -4.85 -10.60 18.21
CA VAL A 109 -5.30 -12.00 18.12
C VAL A 109 -6.32 -12.11 17.00
N SER A 110 -6.11 -13.05 16.08
CA SER A 110 -6.99 -13.30 14.94
C SER A 110 -8.36 -13.83 15.38
N ASP A 111 -9.40 -13.50 14.61
CA ASP A 111 -10.76 -14.03 14.79
C ASP A 111 -11.37 -14.45 13.43
N ALA A 112 -12.67 -14.69 13.39
CA ALA A 112 -13.38 -15.07 12.16
C ALA A 112 -13.20 -14.06 11.01
N SER A 113 -13.08 -12.76 11.31
CA SER A 113 -12.85 -11.74 10.27
C SER A 113 -11.46 -11.85 9.65
N SER A 114 -10.46 -12.30 10.41
CA SER A 114 -9.13 -12.59 9.88
C SER A 114 -9.16 -13.77 8.91
N VAL A 115 -9.96 -14.79 9.20
CA VAL A 115 -10.18 -15.93 8.32
C VAL A 115 -10.89 -15.48 7.04
N GLU A 116 -12.02 -14.79 7.17
CA GLU A 116 -12.81 -14.27 6.06
C GLU A 116 -11.97 -13.40 5.10
N ALA A 117 -11.23 -12.43 5.64
CA ALA A 117 -10.38 -11.55 4.85
C ALA A 117 -9.28 -12.33 4.10
N THR A 118 -8.68 -13.33 4.77
CA THR A 118 -7.65 -14.16 4.14
C THR A 118 -8.24 -15.08 3.07
N THR A 119 -9.44 -15.64 3.29
CA THR A 119 -10.16 -16.42 2.30
C THR A 119 -10.44 -15.59 1.05
N ALA A 120 -10.92 -14.35 1.19
CA ALA A 120 -11.14 -13.47 0.05
C ALA A 120 -9.84 -13.16 -0.73
N ALA A 121 -8.71 -13.01 -0.04
CA ALA A 121 -7.42 -12.84 -0.69
C ALA A 121 -6.98 -14.10 -1.46
N LEU A 122 -7.22 -15.29 -0.91
CA LEU A 122 -6.94 -16.56 -1.59
C LEU A 122 -7.82 -16.72 -2.83
N GLU A 123 -9.11 -16.45 -2.74
CA GLU A 123 -10.05 -16.51 -3.87
C GLU A 123 -9.67 -15.55 -5.00
N LEU A 124 -9.11 -14.37 -4.68
CA LEU A 124 -8.55 -13.46 -5.68
C LEU A 124 -7.30 -14.06 -6.34
N LEU A 125 -6.38 -14.62 -5.55
CA LEU A 125 -5.13 -15.20 -6.05
C LEU A 125 -5.35 -16.47 -6.89
N GLU A 126 -6.37 -17.27 -6.60
CA GLU A 126 -6.76 -18.45 -7.38
C GLU A 126 -7.17 -18.12 -8.82
N GLN A 127 -7.53 -16.86 -9.10
CA GLN A 127 -7.88 -16.39 -10.44
C GLN A 127 -6.65 -15.99 -11.29
N THR A 128 -5.46 -15.96 -10.67
CA THR A 128 -4.21 -15.55 -11.33
C THR A 128 -3.57 -16.69 -12.13
N THR A 129 -2.76 -16.32 -13.10
CA THR A 129 -1.99 -17.22 -13.96
C THR A 129 -0.51 -16.85 -13.89
N ALA A 130 0.35 -17.68 -14.47
CA ALA A 130 1.80 -17.41 -14.51
C ALA A 130 2.20 -16.14 -15.29
N ALA A 131 1.30 -15.58 -16.09
CA ALA A 131 1.52 -14.34 -16.83
C ALA A 131 1.11 -13.08 -16.04
N ASP A 132 0.26 -13.25 -15.02
CA ASP A 132 -0.25 -12.13 -14.24
C ASP A 132 0.80 -11.63 -13.23
N LEU A 133 0.75 -10.34 -12.91
CA LEU A 133 1.59 -9.72 -11.90
C LEU A 133 0.79 -9.52 -10.61
N VAL A 134 1.31 -10.00 -9.49
CA VAL A 134 0.76 -9.72 -8.16
C VAL A 134 1.74 -8.83 -7.40
N LEU A 135 1.29 -7.62 -7.05
CA LEU A 135 2.00 -6.75 -6.12
C LEU A 135 1.52 -7.05 -4.69
N PHE A 136 2.45 -7.50 -3.84
CA PHE A 136 2.20 -7.82 -2.44
C PHE A 136 3.04 -6.93 -1.51
#